data_AF-A0A9D3X3S4-F1
#
_entry.id   AF-A0A9D3X3S4-F1
#
_cell.length_a   1.000
_cell.length_b   1.000
_cell.length_c   1.000
_cell.angle_alpha   90.00
_cell.angle_beta   90.00
_cell.angle_gamma   90.00
#
_symmetry.space_group_name_H-M   'P 1'
#
loop_
_entity.id
_entity.type
_entity.pdbx_description
1 polymer ?
#
loop_
_entity_poly.entity_id
_entity_poly.type
_entity_poly.pdbx_seq_one_letter_code
_entity_poly.pdbx_strand_id
1 'polypeptide(L)'
;MVTVGMTSPSPSRFTYDFSIWYCLHDDSIASCISMLLKKQGLRGYDEHQDQVAGTSILMTAAEVIQASRVAIVILSASSLDDPWCQRVVEWNLHHVIEQEGTRMIPIYVDVEKEQVPLVLRHLNELDYRNKFFERRLLESLKSIMPPAGRARAGRPSKATSAKSRASR
;
A
#
# COMPACT_ATOMS: atom_id res chain seq x y z
N MET A 1 -14.41 8.54 42.95
CA MET A 1 -13.96 7.34 42.22
C MET A 1 -13.95 7.71 40.74
N VAL A 2 -12.78 8.01 40.17
CA VAL A 2 -12.66 8.50 38.77
C VAL A 2 -12.12 7.36 37.94
N THR A 3 -12.96 6.80 37.06
CA THR A 3 -12.59 5.74 36.12
C THR A 3 -11.80 6.36 34.97
N VAL A 4 -10.48 6.11 34.96
CA VAL A 4 -9.61 6.43 33.82
C VAL A 4 -9.85 5.37 32.75
N GLY A 5 -10.56 5.74 31.68
CA GLY A 5 -10.76 4.89 30.52
C GLY A 5 -9.43 4.64 29.80
N MET A 6 -8.98 3.39 29.82
CA MET A 6 -7.90 2.91 28.95
C MET A 6 -8.45 2.86 27.52
N THR A 7 -8.21 3.89 26.72
CA THR A 7 -8.43 3.80 25.27
C THR A 7 -7.28 3.01 24.65
N SER A 8 -7.51 1.72 24.40
CA SER A 8 -6.67 0.91 23.52
C SER A 8 -6.58 1.60 22.14
N PRO A 9 -5.41 1.67 21.49
CA PRO A 9 -5.35 2.14 20.11
C PRO A 9 -6.20 1.19 19.26
N SER A 10 -7.19 1.72 18.54
CA SER A 10 -7.91 0.94 17.54
C SER A 10 -6.91 0.35 16.54
N PRO A 11 -6.97 -0.96 16.23
CA PRO A 11 -6.12 -1.52 15.19
C PRO A 11 -6.33 -0.74 13.89
N SER A 12 -5.26 -0.48 13.14
CA SER A 12 -5.38 0.16 11.85
C SER A 12 -6.28 -0.70 10.96
N ARG A 13 -7.32 -0.11 10.36
CA ARG A 13 -8.17 -0.74 9.33
C ARG A 13 -7.36 -1.43 8.23
N PHE A 14 -6.17 -0.90 7.94
CA PHE A 14 -5.33 -1.34 6.83
C PHE A 14 -4.13 -2.15 7.33
N THR A 15 -3.88 -3.25 6.64
CA THR A 15 -2.68 -4.10 6.80
C THR A 15 -1.47 -3.43 6.14
N TYR A 16 -1.68 -2.86 4.95
CA TYR A 16 -0.65 -2.25 4.13
C TYR A 16 -0.82 -0.74 4.04
N ASP A 17 0.31 -0.03 4.08
CA ASP A 17 0.35 1.40 3.82
C ASP A 17 0.28 1.68 2.31
N PHE A 18 0.71 0.73 1.46
CA PHE A 18 0.53 0.76 0.01
C PHE A 18 0.49 -0.65 -0.61
N SER A 19 -0.14 -0.80 -1.76
CA SER A 19 0.08 -1.93 -2.68
C SER A 19 0.58 -1.42 -4.04
N ILE A 20 1.39 -2.22 -4.75
CA ILE A 20 1.88 -1.92 -6.09
C ILE A 20 1.39 -2.99 -7.07
N TRP A 21 0.77 -2.54 -8.15
CA TRP A 21 0.18 -3.36 -9.21
C TRP A 21 0.79 -3.01 -10.56
N TYR A 22 1.23 -4.01 -11.31
CA TYR A 22 2.03 -3.80 -12.52
C TYR A 22 2.11 -5.05 -13.40
N CYS A 23 2.41 -4.86 -14.69
CA CYS A 23 2.76 -5.97 -15.55
C CYS A 23 4.21 -6.40 -15.30
N LEU A 24 4.56 -7.68 -15.51
CA LEU A 24 5.89 -8.20 -15.15
C LEU A 24 7.06 -7.46 -15.82
N HIS A 25 6.84 -6.81 -16.97
CA HIS A 25 7.86 -5.99 -17.65
C HIS A 25 8.31 -4.78 -16.81
N ASP A 26 7.46 -4.32 -15.89
CA ASP A 26 7.70 -3.17 -15.02
C ASP A 26 8.27 -3.56 -13.65
N ASP A 27 8.69 -4.82 -13.43
CA ASP A 27 9.20 -5.32 -12.14
C ASP A 27 10.37 -4.50 -11.58
N SER A 28 11.29 -4.08 -12.44
CA SER A 28 12.41 -3.23 -12.00
C SER A 28 11.93 -1.88 -11.45
N ILE A 29 10.89 -1.30 -12.04
CA ILE A 29 10.29 -0.03 -11.63
C ILE A 29 9.53 -0.23 -10.32
N ALA A 30 8.70 -1.28 -10.24
CA ALA A 30 7.97 -1.65 -9.03
C ALA A 30 8.93 -1.88 -7.85
N SER A 31 10.00 -2.63 -8.08
CA SER A 31 11.07 -2.87 -7.10
C SER A 31 11.72 -1.58 -6.59
N CYS A 32 12.04 -0.65 -7.50
CA CYS A 32 12.59 0.65 -7.14
C CYS A 32 11.63 1.46 -6.25
N ILE A 33 10.35 1.52 -6.63
CA ILE A 33 9.30 2.22 -5.87
C ILE A 33 9.10 1.54 -4.50
N SER A 34 8.95 0.22 -4.48
CA SER A 34 8.80 -0.59 -3.26
C SER A 34 9.94 -0.33 -2.29
N MET A 35 11.19 -0.34 -2.78
CA MET A 35 12.38 -0.06 -1.97
C MET A 35 12.40 1.38 -1.44
N LEU A 36 12.08 2.36 -2.29
CA LEU A 36 11.99 3.78 -1.89
C LEU A 36 11.01 3.96 -0.73
N LEU A 37 9.81 3.39 -0.85
CA LEU A 37 8.75 3.53 0.14
C LEU A 37 9.06 2.76 1.44
N LYS A 38 9.60 1.53 1.32
CA LYS A 38 10.06 0.73 2.47
C LYS A 38 11.17 1.43 3.24
N LYS A 39 12.10 2.15 2.57
CA LYS A 39 13.12 3.00 3.22
C LYS A 39 12.53 4.15 4.05
N GLN A 40 11.31 4.59 3.74
CA GLN A 40 10.57 5.57 4.54
C GLN A 40 9.79 4.93 5.71
N GLY A 41 9.94 3.62 5.93
CA GLY A 41 9.25 2.87 6.98
C GLY A 41 7.82 2.46 6.65
N LEU A 42 7.41 2.58 5.38
CA LEU A 42 6.08 2.21 4.91
C LEU A 42 6.00 0.71 4.64
N ARG A 43 4.88 0.08 5.05
CA ARG A 43 4.63 -1.34 4.81
C ARG A 43 3.90 -1.51 3.49
N GLY A 44 4.49 -2.24 2.55
CA GLY A 44 3.97 -2.44 1.21
C GLY A 44 3.56 -3.87 0.92
N TYR A 45 2.68 -4.05 -0.06
CA TYR A 45 2.50 -5.28 -0.82
C TYR A 45 2.95 -5.06 -2.27
N ASP A 46 3.75 -5.98 -2.80
CA ASP A 46 4.22 -5.99 -4.17
C ASP A 46 3.66 -7.23 -4.88
N GLU A 47 2.88 -7.02 -5.94
CA GLU A 47 2.11 -8.06 -6.61
C GLU A 47 2.92 -9.31 -6.99
N HIS A 48 4.04 -9.15 -7.69
CA HIS A 48 4.78 -10.32 -8.19
C HIS A 48 5.79 -10.86 -7.17
N GLN A 49 6.10 -10.11 -6.12
CA GLN A 49 7.08 -10.50 -5.10
C GLN A 49 6.44 -11.13 -3.85
N ASP A 50 5.28 -10.63 -3.44
CA ASP A 50 4.60 -11.05 -2.21
C ASP A 50 3.47 -12.06 -2.48
N GLN A 51 3.16 -12.36 -3.75
CA GLN A 51 2.18 -13.37 -4.11
C GLN A 51 2.65 -14.79 -3.75
N VAL A 52 1.79 -15.50 -3.03
CA VAL A 52 2.07 -16.86 -2.55
C VAL A 52 1.65 -17.87 -3.61
N ALA A 53 2.59 -18.72 -4.04
CA ALA A 53 2.32 -19.79 -5.00
C ALA A 53 1.15 -20.70 -4.54
N GLY A 54 0.26 -21.04 -5.49
CA GLY A 54 -0.91 -21.88 -5.25
C GLY A 54 -2.14 -21.15 -4.70
N THR A 55 -2.08 -19.83 -4.51
CA THR A 55 -3.24 -19.02 -4.13
C THR A 55 -3.95 -18.42 -5.35
N SER A 56 -5.23 -18.09 -5.20
CA SER A 56 -6.00 -17.45 -6.27
C SER A 56 -5.57 -16.00 -6.44
N ILE A 57 -4.90 -15.72 -7.56
CA ILE A 57 -4.42 -14.37 -7.93
C ILE A 57 -5.56 -13.34 -7.83
N LEU A 58 -6.76 -13.68 -8.33
CA LEU A 58 -7.93 -12.81 -8.27
C LEU A 58 -8.36 -12.46 -6.85
N MET A 59 -8.47 -13.47 -5.97
CA MET A 59 -8.94 -13.26 -4.60
C MET A 59 -7.91 -12.48 -3.79
N THR A 60 -6.64 -12.84 -3.94
CA THR A 60 -5.53 -12.12 -3.30
C THR A 60 -5.49 -10.66 -3.75
N ALA A 61 -5.72 -10.37 -5.04
CA ALA A 61 -5.74 -9.01 -5.53
C ALA A 61 -6.82 -8.16 -4.86
N ALA A 62 -8.06 -8.66 -4.85
CA ALA A 62 -9.18 -7.95 -4.21
C ALA A 62 -8.96 -7.73 -2.70
N GLU A 63 -8.48 -8.75 -1.98
CA GLU A 63 -8.18 -8.68 -0.55
C GLU A 63 -7.09 -7.64 -0.24
N VAL A 64 -5.99 -7.64 -1.01
CA VAL A 64 -4.88 -6.71 -0.82
C VAL A 64 -5.33 -5.28 -1.12
N ILE A 65 -6.09 -5.06 -2.20
CA ILE A 65 -6.64 -3.74 -2.54
C ILE A 65 -7.45 -3.19 -1.36
N GLN A 66 -8.34 -4.02 -0.77
CA GLN A 66 -9.14 -3.62 0.39
C GLN A 66 -8.30 -3.40 1.66
N ALA A 67 -7.23 -4.17 1.83
CA ALA A 67 -6.34 -4.09 2.98
C ALA A 67 -5.27 -2.98 2.87
N SER A 68 -5.21 -2.27 1.75
CA SER A 68 -4.22 -1.23 1.47
C SER A 68 -4.80 0.18 1.62
N ARG A 69 -4.04 1.11 2.21
CA ARG A 69 -4.45 2.54 2.26
C ARG A 69 -4.46 3.22 0.90
N VAL A 70 -3.54 2.80 0.03
CA VAL A 70 -3.37 3.33 -1.31
C VAL A 70 -2.93 2.20 -2.23
N ALA A 71 -3.48 2.19 -3.44
CA ALA A 71 -3.04 1.33 -4.51
C ALA A 71 -2.25 2.17 -5.51
N ILE A 72 -1.01 1.76 -5.78
CA ILE A 72 -0.16 2.32 -6.79
C ILE A 72 -0.27 1.42 -8.01
N VAL A 73 -0.66 1.96 -9.15
CA VAL A 73 -0.78 1.19 -10.40
C VAL A 73 0.20 1.75 -11.41
N ILE A 74 1.17 0.92 -11.82
CA ILE A 74 2.16 1.30 -12.84
C ILE A 74 1.58 1.01 -14.21
N LEU A 75 1.61 2.03 -15.05
CA LEU A 75 1.00 2.05 -16.37
C LEU A 75 2.06 2.40 -17.42
N SER A 76 2.62 1.37 -18.05
CA SER A 76 3.46 1.42 -19.25
C SER A 76 2.68 1.01 -20.49
N ALA A 77 3.25 1.18 -21.69
CA ALA A 77 2.66 0.65 -22.92
C ALA A 77 2.35 -0.86 -22.82
N SER A 78 3.25 -1.66 -22.22
CA SER A 78 3.04 -3.09 -22.01
C SER A 78 1.87 -3.39 -21.07
N SER A 79 1.69 -2.60 -20.02
CA SER A 79 0.58 -2.79 -19.08
C SER A 79 -0.79 -2.38 -19.65
N LEU A 80 -0.83 -1.41 -20.57
CA LEU A 80 -2.10 -0.93 -21.14
C LEU A 80 -2.73 -1.99 -22.04
N ASP A 81 -1.90 -2.81 -22.66
CA ASP A 81 -2.31 -3.95 -23.48
C ASP A 81 -2.51 -5.25 -22.68
N ASP A 82 -2.21 -5.25 -21.37
CA ASP A 82 -2.33 -6.42 -20.50
C ASP A 82 -3.75 -6.52 -19.89
N PRO A 83 -4.54 -7.58 -20.20
CA PRO A 83 -5.87 -7.77 -19.64
C PRO A 83 -5.90 -7.86 -18.11
N TRP A 84 -4.83 -8.35 -17.50
CA TRP A 84 -4.71 -8.42 -16.05
C TRP A 84 -4.61 -7.03 -15.44
N CYS A 85 -3.74 -6.17 -15.99
CA CYS A 85 -3.60 -4.79 -15.54
C CYS A 85 -4.90 -4.00 -15.71
N GLN A 86 -5.63 -4.19 -16.81
CA GLN A 86 -6.94 -3.57 -17.02
C GLN A 86 -7.93 -3.97 -15.90
N ARG A 87 -7.98 -5.24 -15.52
CA ARG A 87 -8.85 -5.73 -14.46
C ARG A 87 -8.46 -5.16 -13.09
N VAL A 88 -7.16 -5.07 -12.80
CA VAL A 88 -6.67 -4.45 -11.56
C VAL A 88 -7.03 -2.97 -11.48
N VAL A 89 -6.94 -2.25 -12.60
CA VAL A 89 -7.40 -0.85 -12.70
C VAL A 89 -8.89 -0.75 -12.37
N GLU A 90 -9.73 -1.57 -12.99
CA GLU A 90 -11.19 -1.57 -12.75
C GLU A 90 -11.54 -1.82 -11.28
N TRP A 91 -10.90 -2.81 -10.64
CA TRP A 91 -11.14 -3.10 -9.22
C TRP A 91 -10.69 -1.98 -8.30
N ASN A 92 -9.54 -1.37 -8.58
CA ASN A 92 -9.09 -0.22 -7.79
C ASN A 92 -10.05 0.97 -7.92
N LEU A 93 -10.54 1.25 -9.13
CA LEU A 93 -11.53 2.30 -9.36
C LEU A 93 -12.85 2.02 -8.63
N HIS A 94 -13.36 0.79 -8.74
CA HIS A 94 -14.57 0.38 -8.03
C HIS A 94 -14.40 0.56 -6.52
N HIS A 95 -13.27 0.12 -5.98
CA HIS A 95 -12.96 0.24 -4.57
C HIS A 95 -12.82 1.70 -4.11
N VAL A 96 -12.20 2.57 -4.91
CA VAL A 96 -12.11 4.01 -4.65
C VAL A 96 -13.51 4.64 -4.54
N ILE A 97 -14.41 4.29 -5.45
CA ILE A 97 -15.79 4.82 -5.50
C ILE A 97 -16.61 4.33 -4.29
N GLU A 98 -16.52 3.05 -3.95
CA GLU A 98 -17.40 2.45 -2.94
C GLU A 98 -16.98 2.71 -1.49
N GLN A 99 -15.68 2.85 -1.20
CA GLN A 99 -15.17 2.68 0.16
C GLN A 99 -14.53 3.92 0.79
N GLU A 100 -14.54 5.07 0.10
CA GLU A 100 -14.00 6.39 0.48
C GLU A 100 -12.56 6.42 1.08
N GLY A 101 -11.89 5.27 1.15
CA GLY A 101 -10.77 5.04 2.07
C GLY A 101 -9.48 4.57 1.43
N THR A 102 -9.54 4.03 0.21
CA THR A 102 -8.35 3.63 -0.54
C THR A 102 -8.21 4.57 -1.71
N ARG A 103 -7.06 5.25 -1.81
CA ARG A 103 -6.75 6.11 -2.96
C ARG A 103 -6.00 5.31 -4.01
N MET A 104 -6.27 5.54 -5.28
CA MET A 104 -5.48 5.01 -6.38
C MET A 104 -4.51 6.09 -6.86
N ILE A 105 -3.24 5.74 -7.06
CA ILE A 105 -2.23 6.61 -7.67
C ILE A 105 -1.73 5.93 -8.95
N PRO A 106 -2.15 6.41 -10.14
CA PRO A 106 -1.58 5.94 -11.40
C PRO A 106 -0.17 6.53 -11.59
N ILE A 107 0.77 5.67 -11.95
CA ILE A 107 2.14 6.03 -12.31
C ILE A 107 2.37 5.68 -13.78
N TYR A 108 2.54 6.68 -14.63
CA TYR A 108 2.82 6.48 -16.05
C TYR A 108 4.31 6.30 -16.31
N VAL A 109 4.63 5.35 -17.19
CA VAL A 109 5.99 5.05 -17.65
C VAL A 109 5.99 5.14 -19.17
N ASP A 110 6.52 6.25 -19.69
CA ASP A 110 6.64 6.49 -21.14
C ASP A 110 5.30 6.32 -21.89
N VAL A 111 4.19 6.74 -21.26
CA VAL A 111 2.83 6.69 -21.81
C VAL A 111 2.41 8.08 -22.27
N GLU A 112 1.99 8.19 -23.52
CA GLU A 112 1.42 9.41 -24.07
C GLU A 112 -0.03 9.59 -23.60
N LYS A 113 -0.49 10.85 -23.51
CA LYS A 113 -1.81 11.19 -22.96
C LYS A 113 -2.96 10.54 -23.73
N GLU A 114 -2.78 10.32 -25.03
CA GLU A 114 -3.75 9.70 -25.93
C GLU A 114 -3.95 8.21 -25.61
N GLN A 115 -2.90 7.53 -25.14
CA GLN A 115 -2.92 6.12 -24.75
C GLN A 115 -3.58 5.91 -23.38
N VAL A 116 -3.65 6.95 -22.55
CA VAL A 116 -4.26 6.88 -21.22
C VAL A 116 -5.77 6.57 -21.33
N PRO A 117 -6.24 5.47 -20.71
CA PRO A 117 -7.67 5.14 -20.64
C PRO A 117 -8.48 6.29 -20.06
N LEU A 118 -9.62 6.61 -20.69
CA LEU A 118 -10.49 7.73 -20.27
C LEU A 118 -10.86 7.66 -18.79
N VAL A 119 -11.08 6.44 -18.29
CA VAL A 119 -11.42 6.18 -16.89
C VAL A 119 -10.32 6.57 -15.92
N LEU A 120 -9.08 6.77 -16.36
CA LEU A 120 -7.97 7.19 -15.49
C LEU A 120 -7.66 8.69 -15.59
N ARG A 121 -8.17 9.38 -16.61
CA ARG A 121 -7.85 10.80 -16.87
C ARG A 121 -8.34 11.78 -15.82
N HIS A 122 -9.19 11.33 -14.90
CA HIS A 122 -9.70 12.15 -13.80
C HIS A 122 -8.90 11.97 -12.50
N LEU A 123 -7.95 11.04 -12.47
CA LEU A 123 -7.06 10.82 -11.32
C LEU A 123 -5.81 11.68 -11.45
N ASN A 124 -5.26 12.13 -10.33
CA ASN A 124 -3.95 12.78 -10.29
C ASN A 124 -2.87 11.74 -10.57
N GLU A 125 -2.20 11.88 -11.72
CA GLU A 125 -1.13 11.00 -12.14
C GLU A 125 0.26 11.42 -11.65
N LEU A 126 1.18 10.45 -11.64
CA LEU A 126 2.61 10.70 -11.54
C LEU A 126 3.30 10.16 -12.79
N ASP A 127 4.20 10.96 -13.36
CA ASP A 127 5.11 10.50 -14.42
C ASP A 127 6.41 10.01 -13.79
N TYR A 128 6.76 8.74 -14.04
CA TYR A 128 7.96 8.10 -13.51
C TYR A 128 9.26 8.75 -14.02
N ARG A 129 9.28 9.28 -15.24
CA ARG A 129 10.46 9.94 -15.83
C ARG A 129 10.65 11.36 -15.30
N ASN A 130 9.67 11.89 -14.58
CA ASN A 130 9.77 13.22 -14.02
C ASN A 130 10.86 13.27 -12.94
N LYS A 131 11.79 14.23 -13.03
CA LYS A 131 12.86 14.41 -12.03
C LYS A 131 12.37 14.66 -10.60
N PHE A 132 11.10 15.03 -10.42
CA PHE A 132 10.47 15.23 -9.11
C PHE A 132 9.57 14.06 -8.69
N PHE A 133 9.61 12.93 -9.41
CA PHE A 133 8.77 11.76 -9.20
C PHE A 133 8.81 11.29 -7.73
N GLU A 134 9.98 10.97 -7.19
CA GLU A 134 10.10 10.44 -5.83
C GLU A 134 9.50 11.39 -4.79
N ARG A 135 9.82 12.69 -4.92
CA ARG A 135 9.30 13.73 -4.03
C ARG A 135 7.77 13.78 -4.08
N ARG A 136 7.19 13.82 -5.28
CA ARG A 136 5.73 13.90 -5.47
C ARG A 136 5.01 12.64 -4.99
N LEU A 137 5.61 11.47 -5.20
CA LEU A 137 5.08 10.21 -4.68
C LEU A 137 5.02 10.25 -3.15
N LEU A 138 6.12 10.63 -2.49
CA LEU A 138 6.16 10.73 -1.04
C LEU A 138 5.21 11.79 -0.47
N GLU A 139 5.08 12.94 -1.13
CA GLU A 139 4.11 13.97 -0.76
C GLU A 139 2.67 13.47 -0.89
N SER A 140 2.36 12.74 -1.96
CA SER A 140 1.04 12.13 -2.19
C SER A 140 0.70 11.17 -1.04
N LEU A 141 1.63 10.30 -0.66
CA LEU A 141 1.45 9.34 0.44
C LEU A 141 1.30 10.03 1.80
N LYS A 142 2.09 11.07 2.09
CA LYS A 142 1.94 11.86 3.33
C LYS A 142 0.59 12.53 3.46
N SER A 143 -0.02 12.95 2.34
CA SER A 143 -1.38 13.54 2.35
C SER A 143 -2.48 12.51 2.64
N ILE A 144 -2.19 11.23 2.44
CA ILE A 144 -3.11 10.10 2.63
C ILE A 144 -2.94 9.49 4.03
N MET A 145 -1.70 9.47 4.53
CA MET A 145 -1.37 8.84 5.79
C MET A 145 -1.61 9.77 6.98
N PRO A 146 -2.16 9.27 8.09
CA PRO A 146 -2.24 10.06 9.32
C PRO A 146 -0.82 10.43 9.79
N PRO A 147 -0.64 11.60 10.43
CA PRO A 147 0.67 12.00 10.97
C PRO A 147 1.16 10.91 11.91
N ALA A 148 2.44 10.56 11.80
CA ALA A 148 3.04 9.49 12.60
C ALA A 148 2.83 9.76 14.09
N GLY A 149 1.82 9.09 14.68
CA GLY A 149 1.64 9.04 16.12
C GLY A 149 2.90 8.43 16.71
N ARG A 150 3.51 9.16 17.65
CA ARG A 150 4.70 8.80 18.46
C ARG A 150 5.12 7.35 18.32
N ALA A 151 6.36 7.16 17.86
CA ALA A 151 7.11 5.92 17.89
C ALA A 151 6.62 5.01 19.03
N ARG A 152 6.17 3.79 18.66
CA ARG A 152 5.84 2.71 19.60
C ARG A 152 7.04 2.51 20.52
N ALA A 153 7.05 3.17 21.67
CA ALA A 153 8.01 2.92 22.72
C ALA A 153 7.74 1.52 23.26
N GLY A 154 8.49 0.53 22.78
CA GLY A 154 8.53 -0.79 23.36
C GLY A 154 8.95 -0.66 24.82
N ARG A 155 8.03 -0.96 25.74
CA ARG A 155 8.37 -1.16 27.15
C ARG A 155 9.04 -2.53 27.30
N PRO A 156 10.17 -2.64 28.02
CA PRO A 156 10.78 -3.93 28.28
C PRO A 156 9.91 -4.70 29.29
N SER A 157 9.62 -5.96 28.97
CA SER A 157 8.91 -6.88 29.85
C SER A 157 9.74 -7.16 31.11
N LYS A 158 9.24 -6.77 32.29
CA LYS A 158 9.79 -7.22 33.56
C LYS A 158 9.46 -8.70 33.74
N ALA A 159 10.50 -9.55 33.79
CA ALA A 159 10.39 -10.93 34.23
C ALA A 159 10.07 -10.98 35.73
N THR A 160 8.93 -11.57 36.10
CA THR A 160 8.60 -11.89 37.48
C THR A 160 9.17 -13.26 37.85
N SER A 161 10.16 -13.26 38.75
CA SER A 161 10.68 -14.44 39.43
C SER A 161 9.67 -14.95 40.46
N ALA A 162 9.19 -16.19 40.28
CA ALA A 162 8.42 -16.90 41.29
C ALA A 162 9.38 -17.64 42.24
N LYS A 163 9.39 -17.24 43.51
CA LYS A 163 10.03 -17.97 44.61
C LYS A 163 9.14 -19.16 44.98
N SER A 164 9.66 -20.38 44.88
CA SER A 164 9.03 -21.55 45.50
C SER A 164 9.26 -21.47 47.02
N ARG A 165 8.20 -21.71 47.79
CA ARG A 165 8.25 -21.82 49.25
C ARG A 165 7.93 -23.26 49.60
N ALA A 166 8.86 -23.88 50.31
CA ALA A 166 8.78 -25.23 50.85
C ALA A 166 7.60 -25.40 51.81
N SER A 167 6.98 -26.58 51.78
CA SER A 167 6.15 -27.08 52.88
C SER A 167 6.88 -28.25 53.55
N ARG A 168 6.94 -28.16 54.88
CA ARG A 168 7.27 -29.23 55.82
C ARG A 168 6.16 -30.27 55.85
#